data_AF-S2RBJ8-F1
#
_entry.id   AF-S2RBJ8-F1
#
_cell.length_a   1.000
_cell.length_b   1.000
_cell.length_c   1.000
_cell.angle_alpha   90.00
_cell.angle_beta   90.00
_cell.angle_gamma   90.00
#
_symmetry.space_group_name_H-M   'P 1'
#
loop_
_entity.id
_entity.type
_entity.pdbx_description
1 polymer ?
#
loop_
_entity_poly.entity_id
_entity_poly.type
_entity_poly.pdbx_seq_one_letter_code
_entity_poly.pdbx_strand_id
1 'polypeptide(L)'
;MNEQTIAQAAVTSLRAEVLLAPKPGLVDPESNGAHRDMNVTTFEASIHALAPYFGQYLHAGLTAATVPQLYQQLRTIGVKAEKAMMTATVGVNTHRGANFSFGFLLGALGWLLQKQSLKQLVMHDFAPSFSG
;
A
#
# COMPACT_ATOMS: atom_id res chain seq x y z
N MET A 1 -15.75 1.53 -9.39
CA MET A 1 -14.62 0.78 -8.79
C MET A 1 -14.97 0.51 -7.34
N ASN A 2 -14.91 -0.74 -6.88
CA ASN A 2 -15.23 -1.09 -5.49
C ASN A 2 -13.97 -1.02 -4.60
N GLU A 3 -14.15 -0.99 -3.27
CA GLU A 3 -13.05 -0.92 -2.28
C GLU A 3 -11.99 -2.01 -2.51
N GLN A 4 -12.45 -3.22 -2.83
CA GLN A 4 -11.58 -4.37 -3.10
C GLN A 4 -10.65 -4.12 -4.29
N THR A 5 -11.13 -3.43 -5.33
CA THR A 5 -10.30 -3.11 -6.52
C THR A 5 -9.20 -2.11 -6.16
N ILE A 6 -9.50 -1.11 -5.32
CA ILE A 6 -8.51 -0.13 -4.85
C ILE A 6 -7.43 -0.82 -4.00
N ALA A 7 -7.84 -1.65 -3.04
CA ALA A 7 -6.90 -2.40 -2.22
C ALA A 7 -6.05 -3.36 -3.06
N GLN A 8 -6.65 -4.02 -4.05
CA GLN A 8 -5.94 -4.91 -4.97
C GLN A 8 -4.94 -4.15 -5.84
N ALA A 9 -5.21 -2.89 -6.22
CA ALA A 9 -4.24 -2.07 -6.95
C ALA A 9 -2.96 -1.83 -6.14
N ALA A 10 -3.06 -1.63 -4.82
CA ALA A 10 -1.89 -1.53 -3.95
C ALA A 10 -1.07 -2.84 -3.95
N VAL A 11 -1.72 -4.00 -3.83
CA VAL A 11 -1.06 -5.32 -3.93
C VAL A 11 -0.35 -5.47 -5.28
N THR A 12 -1.05 -5.15 -6.38
CA THR A 12 -0.50 -5.26 -7.73
C THR A 12 0.69 -4.33 -7.93
N SER A 13 0.66 -3.11 -7.38
CA SER A 13 1.79 -2.17 -7.48
C SER A 13 3.04 -2.67 -6.75
N LEU A 14 2.91 -3.31 -5.58
CA LEU A 14 4.05 -3.91 -4.90
C LEU A 14 4.63 -5.09 -5.67
N ARG A 15 3.78 -5.96 -6.23
CA ARG A 15 4.26 -7.04 -7.11
C ARG A 15 4.99 -6.48 -8.33
N ALA A 16 4.43 -5.45 -8.97
CA ALA A 16 5.06 -4.81 -10.12
C ALA A 16 6.41 -4.19 -9.77
N GLU A 17 6.54 -3.57 -8.59
CA GLU A 17 7.82 -3.05 -8.10
C GLU A 17 8.85 -4.16 -7.95
N VAL A 18 8.50 -5.25 -7.26
CA VAL A 18 9.43 -6.36 -7.01
C VAL A 18 9.86 -7.06 -8.29
N LEU A 19 8.93 -7.26 -9.23
CA LEU A 19 9.16 -7.97 -10.49
C LEU A 19 9.82 -7.12 -11.58
N LEU A 20 9.96 -5.81 -11.37
CA LEU A 20 10.68 -4.94 -12.31
C LEU A 20 12.17 -5.32 -12.27
N ALA A 21 12.75 -5.64 -13.43
CA ALA A 21 14.18 -5.93 -13.61
C ALA A 21 14.74 -5.20 -14.84
N PRO A 22 16.04 -4.84 -14.83
CA PRO A 22 16.98 -4.94 -13.72
C PRO A 22 16.84 -3.78 -12.72
N LYS A 23 17.09 -4.03 -11.43
CA LYS A 23 17.15 -3.01 -10.38
C LYS A 23 18.50 -3.04 -9.67
N PRO A 24 19.52 -2.32 -10.19
CA PRO A 24 20.87 -2.34 -9.62
C PRO A 24 20.89 -2.07 -8.12
N GLY A 25 21.43 -3.02 -7.35
CA GLY A 25 21.57 -2.93 -5.90
C GLY A 25 20.32 -3.30 -5.08
N LEU A 26 19.16 -3.49 -5.71
CA LEU A 26 17.92 -3.91 -5.07
C LEU A 26 17.57 -5.35 -5.44
N VAL A 27 16.59 -5.91 -4.72
CA VAL A 27 16.04 -7.24 -5.02
C VAL A 27 15.13 -7.17 -6.24
N ASP A 28 15.37 -8.06 -7.20
CA ASP A 28 14.54 -8.30 -8.38
C ASP A 28 14.56 -9.81 -8.77
N PRO A 29 13.83 -10.25 -9.83
CA PRO A 29 13.84 -11.64 -10.27
C PRO A 29 15.18 -12.18 -10.77
N GLU A 30 16.12 -11.31 -11.16
CA GLU A 30 17.43 -11.70 -11.69
C GLU A 30 18.50 -11.79 -10.58
N SER A 31 18.35 -11.02 -9.50
CA SER A 31 19.33 -10.90 -8.43
C SER A 31 18.74 -10.41 -7.10
N ASN A 32 19.36 -10.82 -5.99
CA ASN A 32 19.07 -10.22 -4.68
C ASN A 32 19.73 -8.84 -4.50
N GLY A 33 20.42 -8.32 -5.52
CA GLY A 33 21.14 -7.06 -5.47
C GLY A 33 22.28 -7.12 -4.44
N ALA A 34 22.37 -6.11 -3.58
CA ALA A 34 23.35 -6.07 -2.50
C ALA A 34 22.95 -6.88 -1.26
N HIS A 35 21.74 -7.46 -1.25
CA HIS A 35 21.16 -8.08 -0.07
C HIS A 35 21.56 -9.56 0.07
N ARG A 36 21.69 -9.99 1.34
CA ARG A 36 21.96 -11.39 1.71
C ARG A 36 20.86 -12.01 2.57
N ASP A 37 19.95 -11.17 3.04
CA ASP A 37 18.89 -11.46 4.01
C ASP A 37 17.50 -11.50 3.36
N MET A 38 17.37 -11.12 2.09
CA MET A 38 16.09 -11.07 1.37
C MET A 38 16.24 -11.43 -0.11
N ASN A 39 15.14 -11.91 -0.68
CA ASN A 39 14.98 -12.22 -2.10
C ASN A 39 13.51 -11.97 -2.52
N VAL A 40 13.18 -12.22 -3.78
CA VAL A 40 11.81 -12.04 -4.30
C VAL A 40 10.77 -12.81 -3.50
N THR A 41 11.08 -14.02 -3.03
CA THR A 41 10.15 -14.81 -2.20
C THR A 41 9.89 -14.14 -0.85
N THR A 42 10.90 -13.52 -0.22
CA THR A 42 10.72 -12.70 0.99
C THR A 42 9.78 -11.53 0.74
N PHE A 43 9.90 -10.88 -0.43
CA PHE A 43 9.03 -9.78 -0.82
C PHE A 43 7.60 -10.23 -1.13
N GLU A 44 7.40 -11.38 -1.79
CA GLU A 44 6.06 -11.96 -1.99
C GLU A 44 5.37 -12.31 -0.66
N ALA A 45 6.11 -12.91 0.29
CA ALA A 45 5.58 -13.19 1.63
C ALA A 45 5.16 -11.89 2.35
N SER A 46 5.96 -10.83 2.22
CA SER A 46 5.63 -9.49 2.71
C SER A 46 4.36 -8.93 2.08
N ILE A 47 4.19 -9.06 0.76
CA ILE A 47 3.00 -8.58 0.03
C ILE A 47 1.75 -9.30 0.51
N HIS A 48 1.80 -10.64 0.64
CA HIS A 48 0.66 -11.43 1.10
C HIS A 48 0.28 -11.06 2.54
N ALA A 49 1.27 -10.82 3.40
CA ALA A 49 1.04 -10.39 4.78
C ALA A 49 0.39 -9.00 4.86
N LEU A 50 0.75 -8.07 3.97
CA LEU A 50 0.23 -6.70 3.96
C LEU A 50 -1.15 -6.58 3.27
N ALA A 51 -1.47 -7.44 2.31
CA ALA A 51 -2.66 -7.32 1.46
C ALA A 51 -3.98 -7.10 2.22
N PRO A 52 -4.29 -7.81 3.33
CA PRO A 52 -5.52 -7.58 4.08
C PRO A 52 -5.61 -6.19 4.72
N TYR A 53 -4.47 -5.55 5.02
CA TYR A 53 -4.42 -4.26 5.69
C TYR A 53 -4.68 -3.09 4.74
N PHE A 54 -4.43 -3.24 3.44
CA PHE A 54 -4.76 -2.21 2.45
C PHE A 54 -6.27 -1.95 2.40
N GLY A 55 -7.09 -3.00 2.46
CA GLY A 55 -8.54 -2.86 2.61
C GLY A 55 -8.94 -2.20 3.93
N GLN A 56 -8.26 -2.54 5.04
CA GLN A 56 -8.54 -1.95 6.35
C GLN A 56 -8.23 -0.44 6.40
N TYR A 57 -7.13 0.03 5.78
CA TYR A 57 -6.83 1.46 5.70
C TYR A 57 -7.90 2.22 4.93
N LEU A 58 -8.32 1.69 3.77
CA LEU A 58 -9.37 2.30 2.97
C LEU A 58 -10.70 2.36 3.75
N HIS A 59 -11.07 1.27 4.40
CA HIS A 59 -12.27 1.19 5.23
C HIS A 59 -12.24 2.14 6.44
N ALA A 60 -11.09 2.27 7.11
CA ALA A 60 -10.92 3.27 8.17
C ALA A 60 -11.16 4.69 7.63
N GLY A 61 -10.63 4.99 6.44
CA GLY A 61 -10.92 6.22 5.72
C GLY A 61 -12.41 6.44 5.51
N LEU A 62 -13.14 5.43 5.03
CA LEU A 62 -14.58 5.53 4.72
C LEU A 62 -15.49 5.70 5.95
N THR A 63 -15.05 5.26 7.12
CA THR A 63 -15.88 5.18 8.33
C THR A 63 -15.50 6.16 9.42
N ALA A 64 -14.33 6.79 9.33
CA ALA A 64 -13.92 7.78 10.32
C ALA A 64 -14.84 9.00 10.30
N ALA A 65 -15.23 9.48 11.49
CA ALA A 65 -16.03 10.69 11.65
C ALA A 65 -15.16 11.96 11.66
N THR A 66 -13.89 11.83 12.05
CA THR A 66 -12.94 12.95 12.15
C THR A 66 -11.54 12.54 11.70
N VAL A 67 -10.74 13.52 11.25
CA VAL A 67 -9.34 13.29 10.86
C VAL A 67 -8.47 12.78 12.02
N PRO A 68 -8.57 13.29 13.26
CA PRO A 68 -7.85 12.72 14.40
C PRO A 68 -8.20 11.25 14.68
N GLN A 69 -9.48 10.87 14.57
CA GLN A 69 -9.90 9.48 14.71
C GLN A 69 -9.29 8.61 13.60
N LEU A 70 -9.37 9.06 12.34
CA LEU A 70 -8.77 8.37 11.21
C LEU A 70 -7.27 8.12 11.45
N TYR A 71 -6.54 9.16 11.84
CA TYR A 71 -5.11 9.06 12.12
C TYR A 71 -4.78 8.00 13.18
N GLN A 72 -5.56 7.92 14.26
CA GLN A 72 -5.38 6.89 15.30
C GLN A 72 -5.68 5.48 14.78
N GLN A 73 -6.73 5.33 13.96
CA GLN A 73 -7.06 4.05 13.32
C GLN A 73 -5.95 3.61 12.37
N LEU A 74 -5.46 4.50 11.50
CA LEU A 74 -4.37 4.20 10.56
C LEU A 74 -3.09 3.80 11.29
N ARG A 75 -2.73 4.47 12.39
CA ARG A 75 -1.59 4.05 13.23
C ARG A 75 -1.77 2.65 13.80
N THR A 76 -2.95 2.35 14.33
CA THR A 76 -3.24 1.04 14.93
C THR A 76 -3.18 -0.08 13.89
N ILE A 77 -3.73 0.14 12.71
CA ILE A 77 -3.68 -0.80 11.58
C ILE A 77 -2.22 -0.92 11.11
N GLY A 78 -1.49 0.19 11.00
CA GLY A 78 -0.07 0.31 10.67
C GLY A 78 0.83 -0.62 11.46
N VAL A 79 0.73 -0.55 12.79
CA VAL A 79 1.52 -1.39 13.70
C VAL A 79 1.21 -2.87 13.52
N LYS A 80 -0.07 -3.23 13.31
CA LYS A 80 -0.48 -4.62 13.06
C LYS A 80 0.07 -5.13 11.73
N ALA A 81 -0.05 -4.32 10.67
CA ALA A 81 0.44 -4.64 9.33
C ALA A 81 1.96 -4.84 9.33
N GLU A 82 2.71 -3.95 9.99
CA GLU A 82 4.16 -4.07 10.12
C GLU A 82 4.54 -5.34 10.88
N LYS A 83 3.86 -5.65 11.99
CA LYS A 83 4.12 -6.88 12.75
C LYS A 83 3.85 -8.14 11.92
N ALA A 84 2.75 -8.17 11.18
CA ALA A 84 2.40 -9.29 10.30
C ALA A 84 3.47 -9.47 9.21
N MET A 85 3.88 -8.38 8.57
CA MET A 85 4.94 -8.36 7.58
C MET A 85 6.26 -8.90 8.16
N MET A 86 6.72 -8.35 9.29
CA MET A 86 7.95 -8.78 9.97
C MET A 86 7.89 -10.26 10.36
N THR A 87 6.71 -10.76 10.74
CA THR A 87 6.54 -12.19 11.05
C THR A 87 6.69 -13.04 9.79
N ALA A 88 6.04 -12.66 8.70
CA ALA A 88 6.12 -13.37 7.42
C ALA A 88 7.51 -13.34 6.77
N THR A 89 8.30 -12.31 7.08
CA THR A 89 9.67 -12.13 6.56
C THR A 89 10.75 -12.53 7.55
N VAL A 90 10.41 -13.20 8.66
CA VAL A 90 11.38 -13.65 9.68
C VAL A 90 12.25 -12.49 10.21
N GLY A 91 11.63 -11.32 10.39
CA GLY A 91 12.26 -10.11 10.92
C GLY A 91 12.92 -9.20 9.89
N VAL A 92 12.90 -9.57 8.60
CA VAL A 92 13.55 -8.79 7.55
C VAL A 92 12.70 -7.59 7.14
N ASN A 93 13.33 -6.42 7.04
CA ASN A 93 12.67 -5.18 6.67
C ASN A 93 12.53 -5.04 5.14
N THR A 94 11.38 -5.41 4.62
CA THR A 94 11.02 -5.25 3.21
C THR A 94 10.19 -3.97 2.99
N HIS A 95 8.86 -4.08 3.04
CA HIS A 95 7.90 -3.04 2.65
C HIS A 95 7.46 -2.13 3.80
N ARG A 96 8.29 -1.89 4.83
CA ARG A 96 7.88 -1.03 5.96
C ARG A 96 7.52 0.39 5.51
N GLY A 97 8.36 0.97 4.64
CA GLY A 97 8.09 2.29 4.05
C GLY A 97 6.81 2.29 3.20
N ALA A 98 6.62 1.26 2.38
CA ALA A 98 5.41 1.12 1.58
C ALA A 98 4.14 0.94 2.43
N ASN A 99 4.20 0.20 3.54
CA ASN A 99 3.10 0.06 4.48
C ASN A 99 2.66 1.43 5.04
N PHE A 100 3.62 2.28 5.42
CA PHE A 100 3.32 3.65 5.86
C PHE A 100 2.65 4.47 4.75
N SER A 101 3.25 4.48 3.55
CA SER A 101 2.74 5.25 2.41
C SER A 101 1.33 4.81 2.01
N PHE A 102 1.08 3.50 1.91
CA PHE A 102 -0.26 2.99 1.62
C PHE A 102 -1.25 3.24 2.75
N GLY A 103 -0.82 3.19 4.02
CA GLY A 103 -1.65 3.56 5.15
C GLY A 103 -2.17 5.00 5.03
N PHE A 104 -1.28 5.93 4.68
CA PHE A 104 -1.66 7.31 4.42
C PHE A 104 -2.56 7.46 3.18
N LEU A 105 -2.12 6.95 2.03
CA LEU A 105 -2.82 7.12 0.75
C LEU A 105 -4.22 6.50 0.75
N LEU A 106 -4.35 5.25 1.21
CA LEU A 106 -5.62 4.54 1.22
C LEU A 106 -6.57 5.11 2.28
N GLY A 107 -6.04 5.50 3.44
CA GLY A 107 -6.84 6.17 4.47
C GLY A 107 -7.38 7.52 4.00
N ALA A 108 -6.53 8.35 3.38
CA ALA A 108 -6.95 9.64 2.81
C ALA A 108 -7.94 9.45 1.66
N LEU A 109 -7.71 8.47 0.78
CA LEU A 109 -8.63 8.16 -0.30
C LEU A 109 -10.00 7.73 0.25
N GLY A 110 -10.05 6.84 1.24
CA GLY A 110 -11.31 6.43 1.87
C GLY A 110 -12.05 7.61 2.49
N TRP A 111 -11.33 8.54 3.14
CA TRP A 111 -11.90 9.76 3.70
C TRP A 111 -12.54 10.66 2.64
N LEU A 112 -11.85 10.88 1.52
CA LEU A 112 -12.38 11.67 0.40
C LEU A 112 -13.60 10.99 -0.24
N LEU A 113 -13.58 9.66 -0.33
CA LEU A 113 -14.67 8.87 -0.90
C LEU A 113 -15.98 8.93 -0.11
N GLN A 114 -15.96 9.40 1.14
CA GLN A 114 -17.19 9.66 1.92
C GLN A 114 -18.07 10.73 1.27
N LYS A 115 -17.46 11.70 0.56
CA LYS A 115 -18.15 12.89 0.03
C LYS A 115 -18.24 12.89 -1.49
N GLN A 116 -17.31 12.22 -2.16
CA GLN A 116 -17.15 12.27 -3.60
C GLN A 116 -16.85 10.87 -4.14
N SER A 117 -17.41 10.52 -5.27
CA SER A 117 -16.97 9.31 -5.98
C SER A 117 -15.54 9.48 -6.50
N LEU A 118 -14.83 8.37 -6.72
CA LEU A 118 -13.50 8.38 -7.32
C LEU A 118 -13.49 9.12 -8.67
N LYS A 119 -14.56 9.00 -9.46
CA LYS A 119 -14.69 9.70 -10.74
C LYS A 119 -14.71 11.22 -10.55
N GLN A 120 -15.42 11.71 -9.53
CA GLN A 120 -15.48 13.14 -9.22
C GLN A 120 -14.12 13.66 -8.75
N LEU A 121 -13.41 12.93 -7.88
CA LEU A 121 -12.06 13.27 -7.45
C LEU A 121 -11.10 13.42 -8.63
N VAL A 122 -11.10 12.45 -9.55
CA VAL A 122 -10.22 12.49 -10.74
C VAL A 122 -10.58 13.66 -11.65
N MET A 123 -11.87 13.92 -11.87
CA MET A 123 -12.31 14.98 -12.80
C MET A 123 -12.09 16.40 -12.26
N HIS A 124 -12.22 16.62 -10.95
CA HIS A 124 -12.10 17.96 -10.34
C HIS A 124 -10.65 18.32 -10.01
N ASP A 125 -9.88 17.39 -9.47
CA ASP A 125 -8.55 17.70 -8.91
C ASP A 125 -7.39 17.25 -9.83
N PHE A 126 -7.67 16.36 -10.80
CA PHE A 126 -6.68 15.81 -11.73
C PHE A 126 -7.12 15.95 -13.20
N ALA A 127 -7.67 17.12 -13.55
CA ALA A 127 -7.91 17.44 -14.96
C ALA A 127 -6.62 17.17 -15.76
N PRO A 128 -6.66 16.40 -16.86
CA PRO A 128 -5.48 16.10 -17.64
C PRO A 128 -4.83 17.42 -18.06
N SER A 129 -3.54 17.58 -17.77
CA SER A 129 -2.79 18.78 -18.19
C SER A 129 -2.68 18.90 -19.71
N PHE A 130 -3.08 17.87 -20.45
CA PHE A 130 -3.14 17.85 -21.89
C PHE A 130 -4.53 17.38 -22.35
N SER A 131 -5.34 18.35 -22.77
CA SER A 131 -6.52 18.14 -23.60
C SER A 131 -6.12 18.41 -25.04
N GLY A 132 -5.71 17.35 -25.75
CA GLY A 132 -5.46 17.34 -27.19
C GLY A 132 -6.56 16.58 -27.91
#